data_AF-A0A968HX31-F1
#
_entry.id   AF-A0A968HX31-F1
#
_cell.length_a   1.000
_cell.length_b   1.000
_cell.length_c   1.000
_cell.angle_alpha   90.00
_cell.angle_beta   90.00
_cell.angle_gamma   90.00
#
_symmetry.space_group_name_H-M   'P 1'
#
loop_
_entity.id
_entity.type
_entity.pdbx_description
1 polymer ?
#
loop_
_entity_poly.entity_id
_entity_poly.type
_entity_poly.pdbx_seq_one_letter_code
_entity_poly.pdbx_strand_id
1 'polypeptide(L)'
;MARFTHVVFDLDGTLLDTEGLYTAATREVAEVYGKHFPLELKRRCMGADNRTSAATIIAELGLPLSVDGFLALRDAAFERRLAQVQPIAGAAE
;
A
#
# COMPACT_ATOMS: atom_id res chain seq x y z
N MET A 1 -29.79 -14.84 22.67
CA MET A 1 -28.95 -13.83 22.00
C MET A 1 -27.58 -13.83 22.66
N ALA A 2 -26.49 -13.87 21.89
CA ALA A 2 -25.15 -13.76 22.46
C ALA A 2 -24.90 -12.32 22.92
N ARG A 3 -24.26 -12.13 24.07
CA ARG A 3 -23.82 -10.83 24.60
C ARG A 3 -22.30 -10.79 24.55
N PHE A 4 -21.75 -9.81 23.85
CA PHE A 4 -20.32 -9.56 23.77
C PHE A 4 -19.92 -8.43 24.72
N THR A 5 -18.75 -8.54 25.34
CA THR A 5 -18.22 -7.53 26.28
C THR A 5 -16.95 -6.85 25.76
N HIS A 6 -16.35 -7.39 24.70
CA HIS A 6 -15.09 -6.92 24.13
C HIS A 6 -15.10 -7.10 22.61
N VAL A 7 -14.38 -6.22 21.92
CA VAL A 7 -14.17 -6.26 20.47
C VAL A 7 -12.68 -5.99 20.22
N VAL A 8 -12.10 -6.69 19.23
CA VAL A 8 -10.76 -6.42 18.71
C VAL A 8 -10.93 -6.01 17.26
N PHE A 9 -10.44 -4.82 16.91
CA PHE A 9 -10.45 -4.33 15.55
C PHE A 9 -9.10 -4.59 14.91
N ASP A 10 -9.12 -5.03 13.65
CA ASP A 10 -7.95 -4.93 12.80
C ASP A 10 -7.67 -3.45 12.47
N LEU A 11 -6.43 -3.11 12.11
CA LEU A 11 -6.08 -1.74 11.72
C LEU A 11 -6.34 -1.55 10.22
N ASP A 12 -5.70 -2.39 9.41
CA ASP A 12 -5.64 -2.29 7.96
C ASP A 12 -7.00 -2.61 7.32
N GLY A 13 -7.52 -1.69 6.52
CA GLY A 13 -8.82 -1.85 5.85
C GLY A 13 -10.04 -1.82 6.78
N THR A 14 -9.83 -1.67 8.09
CA THR A 14 -10.91 -1.56 9.09
C THR A 14 -10.92 -0.19 9.73
N LEU A 15 -9.83 0.23 10.35
CA LEU A 15 -9.69 1.56 10.95
C LEU A 15 -9.07 2.56 9.98
N LEU A 16 -8.13 2.11 9.15
CA LEU A 16 -7.40 2.93 8.18
C LEU A 16 -7.41 2.27 6.79
N ASP A 17 -7.57 3.07 5.73
CA ASP A 17 -7.40 2.60 4.34
C ASP A 17 -5.92 2.60 3.95
N THR A 18 -5.16 1.65 4.49
CA THR A 18 -3.74 1.49 4.20
C THR A 18 -3.49 0.92 2.80
N GLU A 19 -4.46 0.20 2.20
CA GLU A 19 -4.36 -0.30 0.83
C GLU A 19 -4.32 0.84 -0.20
N GLY A 20 -5.16 1.87 0.00
CA GLY A 20 -5.13 3.11 -0.77
C GLY A 20 -3.78 3.81 -0.68
N LEU A 21 -3.20 3.87 0.52
CA LEU A 21 -1.89 4.48 0.76
C LEU A 21 -0.74 3.75 0.06
N TYR A 22 -0.69 2.41 0.15
CA TYR A 22 0.31 1.60 -0.55
C TYR A 22 0.21 1.76 -2.08
N THR A 23 -1.02 1.82 -2.58
CA THR A 23 -1.29 2.06 -4.02
C THR A 23 -0.75 3.43 -4.43
N ALA A 24 -1.02 4.47 -3.66
CA ALA A 24 -0.58 5.84 -3.94
C ALA A 24 0.95 5.99 -3.83
N ALA A 25 1.57 5.37 -2.83
CA ALA A 25 3.03 5.37 -2.68
C ALA A 25 3.72 4.66 -3.85
N THR A 26 3.19 3.52 -4.29
CA THR A 26 3.71 2.79 -5.46
C THR A 26 3.59 3.60 -6.75
N ARG A 27 2.45 4.29 -6.96
CA ARG A 27 2.25 5.19 -8.10
C ARG A 27 3.28 6.32 -8.11
N GLU A 28 3.50 6.98 -6.98
CA GLU A 28 4.49 8.06 -6.87
C GLU A 28 5.89 7.57 -7.28
N VAL A 29 6.32 6.42 -6.78
CA VAL A 29 7.64 5.86 -7.16
C VAL A 29 7.69 5.57 -8.67
N ALA A 30 6.65 4.98 -9.25
CA ALA A 30 6.61 4.70 -10.69
C ALA A 30 6.62 5.98 -11.55
N GLU A 31 5.90 7.02 -11.14
CA GLU A 31 5.77 8.29 -11.85
C GLU A 31 7.09 9.05 -11.94
N VAL A 32 7.95 8.96 -10.93
CA VAL A 32 9.33 9.51 -10.97
C VAL A 32 10.15 8.97 -12.14
N TYR A 33 9.87 7.74 -12.59
CA TYR A 33 10.51 7.10 -13.74
C TYR A 33 9.67 7.20 -15.03
N GLY A 34 8.63 8.05 -15.06
CA GLY A 34 7.73 8.18 -16.19
C GLY A 34 6.89 6.94 -16.47
N LYS A 35 6.67 6.09 -15.46
CA LYS A 35 5.87 4.87 -15.56
C LYS A 35 4.53 5.03 -14.86
N HIS A 36 3.51 4.37 -15.39
CA HIS A 36 2.19 4.30 -14.77
C HIS A 36 2.03 2.95 -14.05
N PHE A 37 1.44 2.95 -12.85
CA PHE A 37 1.11 1.73 -12.10
C PHE A 37 -0.39 1.37 -12.29
N PRO A 38 -0.72 0.47 -13.25
CA PRO A 38 -2.11 0.15 -13.58
C PRO A 38 -2.76 -0.76 -12.55
N LEU A 39 -4.10 -0.73 -12.51
CA LEU A 39 -4.89 -1.58 -11.62
C LEU A 39 -4.62 -3.08 -11.84
N GLU A 40 -4.38 -3.51 -13.08
CA GLU A 40 -4.08 -4.92 -13.38
C GLU A 40 -2.76 -5.36 -12.74
N LEU A 41 -1.73 -4.51 -12.76
CA LEU A 41 -0.47 -4.81 -12.08
C LEU A 41 -0.66 -4.82 -10.56
N LYS A 42 -1.43 -3.88 -10.01
CA LYS A 42 -1.83 -3.89 -8.59
C LYS A 42 -2.48 -5.23 -8.22
N ARG A 43 -3.48 -5.69 -8.99
CA ARG A 43 -4.20 -6.94 -8.73
C ARG A 43 -3.28 -8.16 -8.70
N ARG A 44 -2.26 -8.21 -9.56
CA ARG A 44 -1.26 -9.29 -9.54
C ARG A 44 -0.39 -9.28 -8.28
N CYS A 45 -0.18 -8.12 -7.68
CA CYS A 45 0.57 -7.99 -6.42
C CYS A 45 -0.28 -8.24 -5.17
N MET A 46 -1.61 -8.24 -5.27
CA MET A 46 -2.48 -8.46 -4.10
C MET A 46 -2.27 -9.86 -3.52
N GLY A 47 -2.02 -9.94 -2.22
CA GLY A 47 -1.78 -11.20 -1.50
C GLY A 47 -0.35 -11.75 -1.61
N ALA A 48 0.50 -11.15 -2.45
CA ALA A 48 1.93 -11.48 -2.49
C ALA A 48 2.68 -10.73 -1.37
N ASP A 49 3.81 -11.28 -0.93
CA ASP A 49 4.68 -10.58 0.01
C ASP A 49 5.30 -9.32 -0.63
N ASN A 50 5.80 -8.42 0.22
CA ASN A 50 6.35 -7.14 -0.20
C ASN A 50 7.49 -7.25 -1.21
N ARG A 51 8.39 -8.22 -1.05
CA ARG A 51 9.56 -8.35 -1.94
C ARG A 51 9.15 -8.92 -3.29
N THR A 52 8.26 -9.92 -3.30
CA THR A 52 7.70 -10.49 -4.54
C THR A 52 6.93 -9.43 -5.33
N SER A 53 6.10 -8.63 -4.64
CA SER A 53 5.37 -7.52 -5.25
C SER A 53 6.31 -6.47 -5.84
N ALA A 54 7.32 -6.04 -5.09
CA ALA A 54 8.31 -5.07 -5.56
C ALA A 54 9.08 -5.59 -6.79
N ALA A 55 9.54 -6.84 -6.76
CA ALA A 55 10.22 -7.46 -7.90
C ALA A 55 9.32 -7.49 -9.16
N THR A 56 8.04 -7.83 -8.98
CA THR A 56 7.06 -7.84 -10.06
C THR A 56 6.87 -6.45 -10.65
N ILE A 57 6.70 -5.43 -9.82
CA ILE A 57 6.51 -4.04 -10.26
C ILE A 57 7.74 -3.52 -11.00
N ILE A 58 8.93 -3.75 -10.46
CA ILE A 58 10.20 -3.34 -11.07
C ILE A 58 10.34 -3.97 -12.47
N ALA A 59 10.11 -5.29 -12.58
CA ALA A 59 10.24 -6.02 -13.82
C ALA A 59 9.23 -5.55 -14.88
N GLU A 60 7.96 -5.42 -14.50
CA GLU A 60 6.86 -5.07 -15.40
C GLU A 60 6.92 -3.62 -15.89
N LEU A 61 7.37 -2.70 -15.03
CA LEU A 61 7.50 -1.29 -15.39
C LEU A 61 8.89 -0.95 -15.96
N GLY A 62 9.86 -1.86 -15.87
CA GLY A 62 11.24 -1.65 -16.28
C GLY A 62 11.93 -0.56 -15.46
N LEU A 63 11.74 -0.57 -14.14
CA LEU A 63 12.33 0.43 -13.25
C LEU A 63 13.82 0.14 -13.03
N PRO A 64 14.71 1.14 -13.09
CA PRO A 64 16.14 0.97 -12.83
C PRO A 64 16.42 0.96 -11.31
N LEU A 65 15.74 0.08 -10.58
CA LEU A 65 15.80 -0.01 -9.12
C LEU A 65 16.08 -1.45 -8.67
N SER A 66 16.81 -1.59 -7.57
CA SER A 66 16.81 -2.84 -6.81
C SER A 66 15.51 -2.98 -6.02
N VAL A 67 15.19 -4.20 -5.59
CA VAL A 67 14.03 -4.45 -4.71
C VAL A 67 14.13 -3.60 -3.44
N ASP A 68 15.30 -3.55 -2.79
CA ASP A 68 15.48 -2.77 -1.57
C ASP A 68 15.37 -1.25 -1.82
N GLY A 69 15.89 -0.76 -2.95
CA GLY A 69 15.78 0.65 -3.31
C GLY A 69 14.33 1.06 -3.58
N PHE A 70 13.57 0.21 -4.29
CA PHE A 70 12.15 0.44 -4.51
C PHE A 70 11.35 0.43 -3.21
N LEU A 71 11.59 -0.55 -2.33
CA LEU A 71 10.92 -0.63 -1.03
C LEU A 71 11.23 0.59 -0.17
N ALA A 72 12.49 1.02 -0.08
CA ALA A 72 12.85 2.22 0.68
C ALA A 72 12.14 3.48 0.17
N LEU A 73 12.07 3.68 -1.15
CA LEU A 73 11.36 4.82 -1.74
C LEU A 73 9.85 4.76 -1.48
N ARG A 74 9.25 3.57 -1.65
CA ARG A 74 7.83 3.34 -1.44
C ARG A 74 7.47 3.53 0.04
N ASP A 75 8.27 3.01 0.96
CA ASP A 75 8.01 3.09 2.40
C ASP A 75 8.12 4.53 2.90
N ALA A 76 9.13 5.29 2.44
CA ALA A 76 9.21 6.73 2.72
C ALA A 76 7.99 7.49 2.16
N ALA A 77 7.51 7.13 0.97
CA ALA A 77 6.31 7.71 0.39
C ALA A 77 5.02 7.31 1.15
N PHE A 78 4.97 6.11 1.68
CA PHE A 78 3.88 5.62 2.51
C PHE A 78 3.83 6.34 3.86
N GLU A 79 4.96 6.45 4.56
CA GLU A 79 5.06 7.13 5.86
C GLU A 79 4.59 8.59 5.81
N ARG A 80 4.98 9.34 4.75
CA ARG A 80 4.51 10.71 4.53
C ARG A 80 2.98 10.80 4.41
N ARG A 81 2.35 9.80 3.80
CA ARG A 81 0.89 9.73 3.66
C ARG A 81 0.21 9.26 4.94
N LEU A 82 0.81 8.30 5.62
CA LEU A 82 0.31 7.78 6.88
C LEU A 82 0.22 8.89 7.93
N ALA A 83 1.18 9.81 7.97
CA ALA A 83 1.16 10.97 8.87
C ALA A 83 -0.05 11.91 8.66
N GLN A 84 -0.75 11.79 7.53
CA GLN A 84 -1.88 12.64 7.14
C GLN A 84 -3.19 11.85 6.99
N VAL A 85 -3.17 10.54 7.23
CA VAL A 85 -4.30 9.65 7.00
C VAL A 85 -5.47 10.00 7.92
N GLN A 86 -6.69 9.91 7.38
CA GLN A 86 -7.91 10.02 8.16
C GLN A 86 -8.48 8.63 8.45
N PRO A 87 -9.18 8.43 9.57
CA PRO A 87 -9.91 7.20 9.82
C PRO A 87 -10.89 6.88 8.68
N ILE A 88 -11.15 5.59 8.46
CA ILE A 88 -12.26 5.15 7.63
C ILE A 88 -13.56 5.72 8.22
N ALA A 89 -14.52 6.08 7.36
CA ALA A 89 -15.81 6.62 7.80
C ALA A 89 -16.48 5.69 8.82
N GLY A 90 -16.84 6.24 9.99
CA GLY A 90 -17.41 5.50 11.11
C GLY A 90 -16.40 4.79 12.02
N ALA A 91 -15.11 4.78 11.71
CA ALA A 91 -14.09 4.14 12.56
C ALA A 91 -13.74 4.94 13.83
N ALA A 92 -14.01 6.24 13.84
CA ALA A 92 -13.75 7.14 14.97
C ALA A 92 -15.00 7.47 15.81
N GLU A 93 -16.14 6.86 15.50
CA GLU A 93 -17.45 7.06 16.13
C GLU A 93 -17.79 5.91 17.08
#